data_AF-A0A0M3KKI0-F1
#
_entry.id   AF-A0A0M3KKI0-F1
#
_cell.length_a   1.000
_cell.length_b   1.000
_cell.length_c   1.000
_cell.angle_alpha   90.00
_cell.angle_beta   90.00
_cell.angle_gamma   90.00
#
_symmetry.space_group_name_H-M   'P 1'
#
loop_
_entity.id
_entity.type
_entity.pdbx_description
1 polymer ?
#
loop_
_entity_poly.entity_id
_entity_poly.type
_entity_poly.pdbx_seq_one_letter_code
_entity_poly.pdbx_strand_id
1 'polypeptide(L)' 'MIEVTKLGWTYVHAVAVTGSYGERGMDSFRAAATERGVCIDGDVHKISRRWSDHHYRYILM' A
#
# COMPACT_ATOMS: atom_id res chain seq x y z
N MET A 1 -6.39 14.93 -2.73
CA MET A 1 -6.64 14.43 -1.36
C MET A 1 -6.48 12.92 -1.39
N ILE A 2 -5.91 12.32 -0.35
CA ILE A 2 -5.95 10.86 -0.21
C ILE A 2 -7.32 10.53 0.39
N GLU A 3 -8.12 9.72 -0.28
CA GLU A 3 -9.48 9.41 0.19
C GLU A 3 -9.50 8.77 1.59
N VAL A 4 -8.41 8.09 1.96
CA VAL A 4 -8.16 7.51 3.30
C VAL A 4 -8.42 8.52 4.43
N THR A 5 -7.98 9.77 4.29
CA THR A 5 -8.15 10.78 5.36
C THR A 5 -9.58 11.27 5.48
N LYS A 6 -10.38 11.22 4.40
CA LYS A 6 -11.81 11.58 4.46
C LYS A 6 -12.62 10.56 5.26
N LEU A 7 -12.12 9.34 5.35
CA LEU A 7 -12.71 8.26 6.15
C LEU A 7 -12.23 8.27 7.62
N GLY A 8 -11.35 9.22 7.98
CA GLY A 8 -10.76 9.31 9.32
C GLY A 8 -9.72 8.21 9.61
N TRP A 9 -9.24 7.49 8.61
CA TRP A 9 -8.23 6.46 8.78
C TRP A 9 -6.83 7.08 8.90
N THR A 10 -6.12 6.70 9.96
CA THR A 10 -4.77 7.20 10.27
C THR A 10 -3.72 6.09 10.33
N TYR A 11 -4.14 4.83 10.25
CA TYR A 11 -3.27 3.65 10.31
C TYR A 11 -3.75 2.62 9.29
N VAL A 12 -2.90 2.27 8.32
CA VAL A 12 -3.28 1.39 7.20
C VAL A 12 -2.16 0.41 6.83
N HIS A 13 -2.53 -0.75 6.31
CA HIS A 13 -1.60 -1.58 5.54
C HIS A 13 -1.61 -1.15 4.08
N ALA A 14 -0.49 -1.37 3.38
CA ALA A 14 -0.34 -1.01 1.98
C ALA A 14 0.24 -2.15 1.15
N VAL A 15 -0.34 -2.38 -0.03
CA VAL A 15 0.08 -3.41 -0.98
C VAL A 15 0.27 -2.77 -2.36
N ALA A 16 1.37 -3.10 -3.03
CA ALA A 16 1.68 -2.59 -4.35
C ALA A 16 2.03 -3.72 -5.32
N VAL A 17 1.49 -3.66 -6.54
CA VAL A 17 1.90 -4.57 -7.61
C VAL A 17 3.30 -4.18 -8.10
N THR A 18 4.19 -5.14 -8.26
CA THR A 18 5.53 -4.94 -8.82
C THR A 18 5.44 -4.41 -10.26
N GLY A 19 6.27 -3.43 -10.55
CA GLY A 19 6.29 -2.70 -11.82
C GLY A 19 5.97 -1.21 -11.64
N SER A 20 6.22 -0.44 -12.70
CA SER A 20 6.28 1.02 -12.66
C SER A 20 5.04 1.69 -12.07
N TYR A 21 3.84 1.21 -12.40
CA TYR A 21 2.60 1.79 -11.90
C TYR A 21 2.43 1.62 -10.39
N GLY A 22 2.58 0.39 -9.89
CA GLY A 22 2.36 0.11 -8.47
C GLY A 22 3.44 0.73 -7.59
N GLU A 23 4.70 0.71 -8.04
CA GLU A 23 5.81 1.29 -7.27
C GLU A 23 5.74 2.82 -7.22
N ARG A 24 5.61 3.50 -8.38
CA ARG A 24 5.52 4.97 -8.39
C ARG A 24 4.25 5.50 -7.73
N GLY A 25 3.14 4.78 -7.91
CA GLY A 25 1.89 5.08 -7.23
C GLY A 25 2.04 4.99 -5.72
N MET A 26 2.73 3.95 -5.24
CA MET A 26 2.99 3.79 -3.81
C MET A 26 3.94 4.84 -3.24
N ASP A 27 4.97 5.23 -3.98
CA ASP A 27 5.89 6.30 -3.55
C ASP A 27 5.12 7.63 -3.40
N SER A 28 4.24 7.93 -4.36
CA SER A 28 3.36 9.10 -4.31
C SER A 28 2.39 9.03 -3.12
N PHE A 29 1.83 7.84 -2.85
CA PHE A 29 0.94 7.61 -1.72
C PHE A 29 1.66 7.79 -0.38
N ARG A 30 2.87 7.22 -0.22
CA ARG A 30 3.71 7.39 0.97
C ARG A 30 4.04 8.85 1.26
N ALA A 31 4.47 9.60 0.24
CA ALA A 31 4.75 11.02 0.39
C ALA A 31 3.51 11.78 0.90
N ALA A 32 2.37 11.55 0.25
CA ALA A 32 1.13 12.20 0.62
C ALA A 32 0.63 11.77 2.02
N ALA A 33 0.83 10.51 2.42
CA ALA A 33 0.41 9.95 3.71
C ALA A 33 1.18 10.59 4.86
N THR A 34 2.50 10.74 4.71
CA THR A 34 3.37 11.44 5.65
C THR A 34 2.92 12.88 5.88
N GLU A 35 2.63 13.63 4.81
CA GLU A 35 2.12 15.01 4.90
C GLU A 35 0.79 15.13 5.66
N ARG A 36 0.02 14.04 5.72
CA ARG A 36 -1.36 14.03 6.25
C ARG A 36 -1.49 13.26 7.56
N GLY A 37 -0.38 12.82 8.16
CA GLY A 37 -0.38 12.10 9.42
C GLY A 37 -1.01 10.70 9.33
N VAL A 38 -0.93 10.05 8.16
CA VAL A 38 -1.34 8.65 7.99
C VAL A 38 -0.10 7.76 8.10
N CYS A 39 -0.12 6.84 9.05
CA CYS A 39 0.90 5.83 9.23
C CYS A 39 0.60 4.61 8.34
N ILE A 40 1.62 4.14 7.63
CA ILE A 40 1.58 2.88 6.91
C ILE A 40 2.28 1.85 7.79
N ASP A 41 1.57 0.80 8.16
CA ASP A 41 2.11 -0.27 8.98
C ASP A 41 3.20 -1.04 8.23
N GLY A 42 4.35 -1.20 8.90
CA GLY A 42 5.50 -1.94 8.40
C GLY A 42 5.94 -1.55 6.99
N ASP A 43 6.36 -2.57 6.23
CA ASP A 43 6.73 -2.42 4.83
C ASP A 43 5.51 -2.56 3.90
N VAL A 44 5.56 -1.86 2.76
CA VAL A 44 4.58 -2.10 1.69
C VAL A 44 4.82 -3.49 1.11
N HIS A 45 3.81 -4.34 1.15
CA HIS A 45 3.87 -5.66 0.53
C HIS A 45 3.88 -5.52 -1.00
N LYS A 46 4.95 -6.02 -1.63
CA LYS A 46 5.06 -6.07 -3.09
C LYS A 46 4.54 -7.41 -3.62
N ILE A 47 3.60 -7.36 -4.56
CA ILE A 47 2.97 -8.54 -5.18
C ILE A 47 3.23 -8.60 -6.67
N SER A 48 3.23 -9.79 -7.27
CA SER A 48 3.24 -9.90 -8.74
C SER A 48 1.90 -10.37 -9.26
N ARG A 49 1.47 -9.83 -10.41
CA ARG A 49 0.27 -10.32 -11.12
C ARG A 49 0.37 -11.78 -11.57
N ARG A 50 1.58 -12.34 -11.57
CA ARG A 50 1.85 -13.74 -11.93
C ARG A 50 1.81 -14.70 -10.73
N TRP A 51 1.54 -14.20 -9.53
CA TRP A 51 1.42 -15.02 -8.34
C TRP A 51 0.19 -15.92 -8.40
N SER A 52 0.36 -17.16 -7.95
CA SER A 52 -0.75 -18.08 -7.67
C SER A 52 -1.37 -17.78 -6.30
N ASP A 53 -2.57 -18.32 -6.05
CA ASP A 53 -3.30 -18.18 -4.78
C ASP A 53 -2.48 -18.54 -3.55
N HIS A 54 -1.57 -19.52 -3.67
CA HIS A 54 -0.66 -19.90 -2.60
C HIS A 54 0.21 -18.72 -2.12
N HIS A 55 0.71 -17.90 -3.05
CA HIS A 55 1.55 -16.75 -2.72
C HIS A 55 0.74 -15.64 -2.04
N TYR A 56 -0.52 -15.43 -2.44
CA TYR A 56 -1.37 -14.39 -1.84
C TYR A 56 -1.74 -14.66 -0.38
N ARG A 57 -1.78 -15.94 0.03
CA ARG A 57 -2.07 -16.31 1.43
C ARG A 57 -1.05 -15.76 2.42
N TYR A 58 0.19 -15.56 2.01
CA TYR A 58 1.25 -14.99 2.86
C TYR A 58 1.09 -13.49 3.14
N ILE A 59 0.16 -12.81 2.47
CA ILE A 59 -0.10 -11.38 2.66
C ILE A 59 -1.31 -11.14 3.58
N LEU A 60 -2.16 -12.16 3.73
CA LEU A 60 -3.40 -12.09 4.52
C LEU A 60 -3.22 -12.60 5.96
N MET A 61 -2.01 -13.03 6.32
CA MET A 61 -1.60 -13.51 7.64
C MET A 61 -0.59 -12.54 8.24
#